data_AF-A0A2H6B9A7-F1
#
_entry.id   AF-A0A2H6B9A7-F1
#
_cell.length_a   1.000
_cell.length_b   1.000
_cell.length_c   1.000
_cell.angle_alpha   90.00
_cell.angle_beta   90.00
_cell.angle_gamma   90.00
#
_symmetry.space_group_name_H-M   'P 1'
#
loop_
_entity.id
_entity.type
_entity.pdbx_description
1 polymer ?
#
loop_
_entity_poly.entity_id
_entity_poly.type
_entity_poly.pdbx_seq_one_letter_code
_entity_poly.pdbx_strand_id
1 'polypeptide(L)' 'MPLDAALEDLRAQLSLAFTTEDIQEGVRAFFEKREPQWRGR' A
#
# COMPACT_ATOMS: atom_id res chain seq x y z
N MET A 1 -15.15 -16.49 -3.09
CA MET A 1 -14.46 -16.61 -1.79
C MET A 1 -15.42 -16.15 -0.70
N PRO A 2 -15.59 -16.88 0.41
CA PRO A 2 -16.36 -16.41 1.56
C PRO A 2 -15.79 -15.09 2.12
N LEU A 3 -16.63 -14.28 2.77
CA LEU A 3 -16.23 -12.96 3.28
C LEU A 3 -15.02 -13.04 4.22
N ASP A 4 -15.03 -13.98 5.17
CA ASP A 4 -13.95 -14.10 6.15
C ASP A 4 -12.61 -14.43 5.51
N ALA A 5 -12.61 -15.32 4.52
CA ALA A 5 -11.43 -15.65 3.74
C ALA A 5 -10.94 -14.45 2.92
N ALA A 6 -11.86 -13.64 2.37
CA ALA A 6 -11.51 -12.43 1.64
C ALA A 6 -10.86 -11.36 2.53
N LEU A 7 -11.34 -11.22 3.77
CA LEU A 7 -10.78 -10.30 4.74
C LEU A 7 -9.39 -10.75 5.22
N GLU A 8 -9.17 -12.05 5.36
CA GLU A 8 -7.85 -12.60 5.67
C GLU A 8 -6.83 -12.36 4.54
N ASP A 9 -7.23 -12.64 3.29
CA ASP A 9 -6.40 -12.35 2.12
C ASP A 9 -6.07 -10.86 2.00
N LEU A 10 -7.07 -9.99 2.18
CA LEU A 10 -6.87 -8.54 2.19
C LEU A 10 -5.89 -8.13 3.29
N ARG A 11 -6.02 -8.67 4.50
CA ARG A 11 -5.11 -8.37 5.62
C ARG A 11 -3.67 -8.70 5.24
N ALA A 12 -3.43 -9.89 4.70
CA ALA A 12 -2.10 -10.32 4.30
C ALA A 12 -1.51 -9.42 3.18
N GLN A 13 -2.31 -9.09 2.16
CA GLN A 13 -1.88 -8.23 1.07
C GLN A 13 -1.58 -6.80 1.55
N LEU A 14 -2.41 -6.25 2.45
CA LEU A 14 -2.15 -4.94 3.05
C LEU A 14 -0.86 -4.96 3.88
N SER A 15 -0.62 -6.00 4.70
CA SER A 15 0.62 -6.12 5.45
C SER A 15 1.86 -6.08 4.55
N LEU A 16 1.82 -6.72 3.37
CA LEU A 16 2.89 -6.65 2.38
C LEU A 16 2.97 -5.27 1.71
N ALA A 17 1.84 -4.67 1.34
CA ALA A 17 1.82 -3.35 0.70
C ALA A 17 2.41 -2.27 1.62
N PHE A 18 2.20 -2.37 2.93
CA PHE A 18 2.77 -1.46 3.93
C PHE A 18 4.29 -1.59 4.13
N THR A 19 4.96 -2.60 3.55
CA THR A 19 6.43 -2.72 3.61
C THR A 19 7.15 -2.18 2.38
N THR A 20 6.41 -1.71 1.37
CA THR A 20 6.97 -1.22 0.10
C THR A 20 7.62 0.16 0.24
N GLU A 21 8.49 0.54 -0.69
CA GLU A 21 8.99 1.93 -0.76
C GLU A 21 7.89 2.87 -1.25
N ASP A 22 7.01 2.35 -2.12
CA ASP A 22 5.90 3.11 -2.67
C ASP A 22 4.96 3.63 -1.57
N ILE A 23 4.69 2.88 -0.49
CA ILE A 23 3.84 3.43 0.58
C ILE A 23 4.47 4.67 1.25
N GLN A 24 5.79 4.68 1.43
CA GLN A 24 6.50 5.82 2.01
C GLN A 24 6.51 7.01 1.04
N GLU A 25 6.70 6.76 -0.24
CA GLU A 25 6.65 7.78 -1.29
C GLU A 25 5.27 8.43 -1.40
N GLY A 26 4.19 7.65 -1.36
CA GLY A 26 2.83 8.17 -1.40
C GLY A 26 2.53 9.13 -0.23
N VAL A 27 2.93 8.74 0.98
CA VAL A 27 2.79 9.59 2.18
C VAL A 27 3.63 10.86 2.04
N ARG A 28 4.90 10.74 1.62
CA ARG A 28 5.79 11.89 1.42
C ARG A 28 5.26 12.86 0.38
N ALA A 29 4.88 12.36 -0.80
CA ALA A 29 4.36 13.17 -1.90
C ALA A 29 3.07 13.91 -1.49
N PHE A 30 2.21 13.28 -0.67
CA PHE A 30 1.02 13.91 -0.12
C PHE A 30 1.38 15.11 0.77
N PHE A 31 2.31 14.96 1.71
CA PHE A 31 2.78 16.07 2.55
C PHE A 31 3.48 17.17 1.75
N GLU A 32 4.23 16.80 0.72
CA GLU A 32 4.95 17.71 -0.18
C GLU A 32 4.04 18.36 -1.25
N LYS A 33 2.77 17.95 -1.36
CA LYS A 33 1.79 18.42 -2.37
C LYS A 33 2.30 18.31 -3.81
N ARG A 34 2.98 17.20 -4.11
CA ARG A 34 3.44 16.86 -5.46
C ARG A 34 2.90 15.50 -5.89
N GLU A 35 3.02 15.19 -7.17
CA GLU A 35 2.72 13.84 -7.65
C GLU A 35 3.75 12.83 -7.13
N PRO A 36 3.31 11.64 -6.70
CA PRO A 36 4.18 10.54 -6.26
C PRO A 36 4.90 9.88 -7.44
N GLN A 37 6.12 9.41 -7.21
CA GLN A 37 6.92 8.66 -8.19
C GLN A 37 6.99 7.18 -7.83
N TRP A 38 6.09 6.40 -8.41
CA TRP A 38 5.99 4.96 -8.15
C TRP A 38 7.11 4.17 -8.83
N ARG A 39 7.63 3.16 -8.14
CA ARG A 39 8.69 2.27 -8.66
C ARG A 39 8.27 0.81 -8.72
N GLY A 40 7.10 0.45 -8.17
CA GLY A 40 6.61 -0.92 -8.11
C GLY A 40 7.45 -1.80 -7.19
N ARG A 41 7.94 -1.24 -6.07
CA ARG A 41 8.81 -1.91 -5.11
C ARG A 41 8.33 -1.69 -3.68
#